data_AF-A0A3Q0SR32-F1
#
_entry.id   AF-A0A3Q0SR32-F1
#
_cell.length_a   1.000
_cell.length_b   1.000
_cell.length_c   1.000
_cell.angle_alpha   90.00
_cell.angle_beta   90.00
_cell.angle_gamma   90.00
#
_symmetry.space_group_name_H-M   'P 1'
#
loop_
_entity.id
_entity.type
_entity.pdbx_description
1 polymer ?
#
loop_
_entity_poly.entity_id
_entity_poly.type
_entity_poly.pdbx_seq_one_letter_code
_entity_poly.pdbx_strand_id
1 'polypeptide(L)'
;MANLTFTSLNLQCPTVSSVLERKKGVKESPTTLLEFTQFLDPYQDVFYELFRLCKIAIVLPVSSASCERSSSSLRLIKTYLRSAMTEKRLSSLPVLSIESKRTKALDLDKFVKRFAEQHGNCRIQLL
;
A
#
# COMPACT_ATOMS: atom_id res chain seq x y z
N MET A 1 -23.94 17.22 -11.73
CA MET A 1 -24.14 15.81 -12.16
C MET A 1 -23.59 14.76 -11.18
N ALA A 2 -23.28 15.11 -9.92
CA ALA A 2 -22.79 14.15 -8.91
C ALA A 2 -23.90 13.52 -8.04
N ASN A 3 -25.14 14.01 -8.17
CA ASN A 3 -26.27 13.58 -7.31
C ASN A 3 -27.03 12.35 -7.84
N LEU A 4 -26.71 11.87 -9.05
CA LEU A 4 -27.41 10.74 -9.68
C LEU A 4 -26.78 9.38 -9.37
N THR A 5 -25.51 9.34 -8.96
CA THR A 5 -24.85 8.07 -8.58
C THR A 5 -25.22 7.64 -7.17
N PHE A 6 -25.46 8.59 -6.26
CA PHE A 6 -25.80 8.30 -4.85
C PHE A 6 -27.24 7.77 -4.69
N THR A 7 -28.19 8.27 -5.48
CA THR A 7 -29.58 7.77 -5.49
C THR A 7 -29.69 6.38 -6.13
N SER A 8 -28.85 6.06 -7.12
CA SER A 8 -28.87 4.76 -7.79
C SER A 8 -28.41 3.61 -6.88
N LEU A 9 -27.49 3.87 -5.93
CA LEU A 9 -27.06 2.87 -4.94
C LEU A 9 -28.12 2.60 -3.85
N ASN A 10 -28.98 3.58 -3.54
CA ASN A 10 -30.03 3.44 -2.52
C ASN A 10 -31.18 2.52 -3.00
N LEU A 11 -31.40 2.43 -4.31
CA LEU A 11 -32.45 1.60 -4.90
C LEU A 11 -32.08 0.10 -5.01
N GLN A 12 -30.80 -0.26 -4.94
CA GLN A 12 -30.37 -1.65 -5.20
C GLN A 12 -30.47 -2.59 -3.99
N CYS A 13 -30.51 -2.08 -2.75
CA CYS A 13 -30.53 -2.92 -1.54
C CYS A 13 -31.33 -2.31 -0.38
N PRO A 14 -32.69 -2.33 -0.41
CA PRO A 14 -33.52 -1.91 0.73
C PRO A 14 -33.26 -2.75 2.01
N THR A 15 -32.70 -3.96 1.87
CA THR A 15 -32.28 -4.82 2.99
C THR A 15 -31.11 -4.22 3.78
N VAL A 16 -30.18 -3.51 3.12
CA VAL A 16 -29.02 -2.90 3.77
C VAL A 16 -29.48 -1.71 4.63
N SER A 17 -30.34 -0.86 4.10
CA SER A 17 -30.93 0.28 4.84
C SER A 17 -31.78 -0.19 6.03
N SER A 18 -32.52 -1.28 5.89
CA SER A 18 -33.34 -1.83 6.99
C SER A 18 -32.53 -2.56 8.06
N VAL A 19 -31.39 -3.19 7.73
CA VAL A 19 -30.45 -3.74 8.72
C VAL A 19 -29.69 -2.62 9.44
N LEU A 20 -29.30 -1.55 8.72
CA LEU A 20 -28.66 -0.37 9.30
C LEU A 20 -29.61 0.42 10.22
N GLU A 21 -30.87 0.61 9.83
CA GLU A 21 -31.87 1.31 10.66
C GLU A 21 -32.34 0.45 11.86
N ARG A 22 -32.35 -0.88 11.77
CA ARG A 22 -32.66 -1.77 12.92
C ARG A 22 -31.61 -1.76 14.02
N LYS A 23 -30.38 -1.29 13.75
CA LYS A 23 -29.30 -1.20 14.75
C LYS A 23 -28.82 0.21 15.03
N LYS A 24 -29.64 1.23 14.71
CA LYS A 24 -29.53 2.61 15.22
C LYS A 24 -29.89 2.72 16.71
N GLY A 25 -29.58 1.67 17.49
CA GLY A 25 -29.66 1.62 18.95
C GLY A 25 -28.29 1.56 19.62
N VAL A 26 -27.21 1.34 18.85
CA VAL A 26 -25.84 1.41 19.36
C VAL A 26 -25.16 2.58 18.68
N LYS A 27 -25.17 3.69 19.41
CA LYS A 27 -24.33 4.86 19.26
C LYS A 27 -22.91 4.40 18.96
N GLU A 28 -22.41 4.75 17.77
CA GLU A 28 -21.06 5.21 17.42
C GLU A 28 -20.96 5.03 15.90
N SER A 29 -21.18 6.11 15.15
CA SER A 29 -20.84 6.12 13.73
C SER A 29 -19.34 5.89 13.62
N PRO A 30 -18.86 4.80 12.99
CA PRO A 30 -17.44 4.54 12.91
C PRO A 30 -16.78 5.70 12.18
N THR A 31 -15.95 6.44 12.91
CA THR A 31 -15.32 7.68 12.41
C THR A 31 -14.28 7.36 11.33
N THR A 32 -13.86 6.09 11.25
CA THR A 32 -12.87 5.57 10.31
C THR A 32 -13.42 4.33 9.59
N LEU A 33 -13.18 4.24 8.28
CA LEU A 33 -13.55 3.10 7.42
C LEU A 33 -13.04 1.76 7.99
N LEU A 34 -11.92 1.77 8.72
CA LEU A 34 -11.36 0.62 9.41
C LEU A 34 -12.30 0.04 10.48
N GLU A 35 -12.92 0.88 11.30
CA GLU A 35 -13.87 0.44 12.32
C GLU A 35 -15.16 -0.08 11.68
N PHE A 36 -15.56 0.50 10.54
CA PHE A 36 -16.67 -0.02 9.75
C PHE A 36 -16.39 -1.44 9.22
N THR A 37 -15.15 -1.74 8.81
CA THR A 37 -14.78 -3.10 8.40
C THR A 37 -14.74 -4.10 9.57
N GLN A 38 -14.29 -3.68 10.76
CA GLN A 38 -14.33 -4.51 11.97
C GLN A 38 -15.76 -4.79 12.43
N PHE A 39 -16.67 -3.85 12.23
CA PHE A 39 -18.10 -4.04 12.51
C PHE A 39 -18.78 -5.01 11.53
N LEU A 40 -18.28 -5.11 10.30
CA LEU A 40 -18.83 -5.96 9.24
C LEU A 40 -18.20 -7.36 9.17
N ASP A 41 -17.06 -7.61 9.84
CA ASP A 41 -16.42 -8.93 9.92
C ASP A 41 -17.39 -10.08 10.28
N PRO A 42 -18.27 -9.97 11.30
CA PRO A 42 -19.22 -11.05 11.63
C PRO A 42 -20.37 -11.22 10.62
N TYR A 43 -20.55 -10.30 9.67
CA TYR A 43 -21.60 -10.33 8.64
C TYR A 43 -21.04 -10.54 7.22
N GLN A 44 -19.79 -10.96 7.11
CA GLN A 44 -19.10 -11.16 5.83
C GLN A 44 -19.86 -12.07 4.85
N ASP A 45 -20.61 -13.05 5.36
CA ASP A 45 -21.35 -14.03 4.55
C ASP A 45 -22.69 -13.50 4.03
N VAL A 46 -23.27 -12.49 4.70
CA VAL A 46 -24.58 -11.91 4.31
C VAL A 46 -24.39 -10.73 3.35
N PHE A 47 -23.27 -10.02 3.44
CA PHE A 47 -22.98 -8.82 2.64
C PHE A 47 -21.57 -8.85 2.04
N TYR A 48 -21.30 -9.88 1.24
CA TYR A 48 -19.99 -10.08 0.60
C TYR A 48 -19.60 -8.92 -0.33
N GLU A 49 -20.54 -8.40 -1.13
CA GLU A 49 -20.30 -7.31 -2.07
C GLU A 49 -19.96 -5.99 -1.36
N LEU A 50 -20.65 -5.69 -0.26
CA LEU A 50 -20.41 -4.48 0.53
C LEU A 50 -19.05 -4.55 1.22
N PHE A 51 -18.72 -5.69 1.82
CA PHE A 51 -17.43 -5.91 2.45
C PHE A 51 -16.27 -5.80 1.45
N ARG A 52 -16.45 -6.36 0.25
CA ARG A 52 -15.47 -6.24 -0.83
C ARG A 52 -15.27 -4.80 -1.26
N LEU A 53 -16.34 -4.01 -1.38
CA LEU A 53 -16.26 -2.60 -1.73
C LEU A 53 -15.53 -1.79 -0.65
N CYS A 54 -15.84 -2.02 0.62
CA CYS A 54 -15.16 -1.37 1.75
C CYS A 54 -13.67 -1.71 1.78
N LYS A 55 -13.29 -2.96 1.57
CA LYS A 55 -11.88 -3.37 1.45
C LYS A 55 -11.16 -2.62 0.34
N ILE A 56 -11.76 -2.54 -0.85
CA ILE A 56 -11.17 -1.79 -1.97
C ILE A 56 -11.02 -0.31 -1.59
N ALA A 57 -12.05 0.29 -0.99
CA ALA A 57 -12.03 1.69 -0.58
C ALA A 57 -10.94 2.01 0.46
N ILE A 58 -10.58 1.07 1.36
CA ILE A 58 -9.43 1.23 2.27
C ILE A 58 -8.10 1.03 1.54
N VAL A 59 -8.02 0.01 0.67
CA VAL A 59 -6.77 -0.34 0.00
C VAL A 59 -6.32 0.74 -0.98
N LEU A 60 -7.24 1.43 -1.66
CA LEU A 60 -6.92 2.48 -2.62
C LEU A 60 -6.05 3.61 -2.04
N PRO A 61 -6.44 4.31 -0.96
CA PRO A 61 -5.62 5.38 -0.38
C PRO A 61 -4.32 4.83 0.24
N VAL A 62 -4.35 3.63 0.84
CA VAL A 62 -3.15 3.00 1.42
C VAL A 62 -2.13 2.66 0.33
N SER A 63 -2.58 2.10 -0.78
CA SER A 63 -1.74 1.78 -1.94
C SER A 63 -1.22 3.06 -2.60
N SER A 64 -2.05 4.10 -2.73
CA SER A 64 -1.62 5.41 -3.26
C SER A 64 -0.52 6.01 -2.40
N ALA A 65 -0.73 6.08 -1.09
CA ALA A 65 0.26 6.61 -0.14
C ALA A 65 1.57 5.80 -0.16
N SER A 66 1.49 4.47 -0.26
CA SER A 66 2.67 3.60 -0.38
C SER A 66 3.41 3.83 -1.70
N CYS A 67 2.68 3.99 -2.81
CA CYS A 67 3.25 4.30 -4.11
C CYS A 67 3.95 5.66 -4.08
N GLU A 68 3.30 6.70 -3.58
CA GLU A 68 3.85 8.06 -3.42
C GLU A 68 5.11 8.05 -2.56
N ARG A 69 5.11 7.32 -1.43
CA ARG A 69 6.28 7.13 -0.57
C ARG A 69 7.45 6.48 -1.31
N SER A 70 7.19 5.40 -2.05
CA SER A 70 8.21 4.67 -2.80
C SER A 70 8.78 5.50 -3.97
N SER A 71 7.92 6.22 -4.68
CA SER A 71 8.26 7.12 -5.78
C SER A 71 9.06 8.33 -5.29
N SER A 72 8.70 8.89 -4.14
CA SER A 72 9.45 9.98 -3.50
C SER A 72 10.86 9.53 -3.11
N SER A 73 10.97 8.33 -2.50
CA SER A 73 12.26 7.75 -2.14
C SER A 73 13.14 7.51 -3.38
N LEU A 74 12.55 6.95 -4.45
CA LEU A 74 13.21 6.80 -5.74
C LEU A 74 13.69 8.12 -6.33
N ARG A 75 12.86 9.16 -6.28
CA ARG A 75 13.18 10.49 -6.80
C ARG A 75 14.35 11.12 -6.04
N LEU A 76 14.40 10.94 -4.72
CA LEU A 76 15.56 11.35 -3.90
C LEU A 76 16.82 10.59 -4.29
N ILE A 77 16.76 9.26 -4.41
CA ILE A 77 17.89 8.41 -4.82
C ILE A 77 18.41 8.83 -6.21
N LYS A 78 17.50 9.02 -7.18
CA LYS A 78 17.83 9.45 -8.55
C LYS A 78 18.42 10.87 -8.61
N THR A 79 17.95 11.76 -7.75
CA THR A 79 18.47 13.13 -7.66
C THR A 79 19.86 13.17 -7.03
N TYR A 80 20.10 12.34 -6.00
CA TYR A 80 21.40 12.21 -5.35
C TYR A 80 22.46 11.57 -6.27
N LEU A 81 22.09 10.50 -6.99
CA LEU A 81 22.98 9.75 -7.90
C LEU A 81 22.95 10.25 -9.35
N ARG A 82 22.53 11.50 -9.56
CA ARG A 82 22.21 12.12 -10.86
C ARG A 82 23.20 11.67 -11.97
N SER A 83 22.70 10.91 -12.95
CA SER A 83 23.18 10.80 -14.35
C SER A 83 23.98 9.58 -14.88
N ALA A 84 24.15 8.45 -14.18
CA ALA A 84 24.86 7.30 -14.81
C ALA A 84 24.39 5.88 -14.43
N MET A 85 23.17 5.68 -13.93
CA MET A 85 22.73 4.35 -13.47
C MET A 85 21.70 3.69 -14.40
N THR A 86 21.94 2.44 -14.75
CA THR A 86 21.03 1.58 -15.51
C THR A 86 19.74 1.28 -14.73
N GLU A 87 18.59 1.27 -15.41
CA GLU A 87 17.25 1.03 -14.84
C GLU A 87 17.18 -0.25 -13.98
N LYS A 88 17.90 -1.32 -14.36
CA LYS A 88 18.00 -2.56 -13.57
C LYS A 88 18.53 -2.30 -12.16
N ARG A 89 19.62 -1.55 -12.03
CA ARG A 89 20.20 -1.19 -10.73
C ARG A 89 19.28 -0.23 -9.98
N LEU A 90 18.73 0.75 -10.69
CA LEU A 90 17.81 1.73 -10.10
C LEU A 90 16.57 1.07 -9.49
N SER A 91 16.02 0.01 -10.11
CA SER A 91 14.86 -0.72 -9.58
C SER A 91 15.13 -1.46 -8.26
N SER A 92 16.38 -1.88 -8.02
CA SER A 92 16.77 -2.61 -6.80
C SER A 92 17.02 -1.70 -5.59
N LEU A 93 17.53 -0.48 -5.81
CA LEU A 93 17.85 0.47 -4.75
C LEU A 93 16.69 0.94 -3.87
N PRO A 94 15.48 1.27 -4.40
CA PRO A 94 14.38 1.69 -3.55
C PRO A 94 13.90 0.59 -2.64
N VAL A 95 14.03 -0.68 -3.04
CA VAL A 95 13.73 -1.81 -2.15
C VAL A 95 14.66 -1.79 -0.95
N LEU A 96 15.97 -1.59 -1.16
CA LEU A 96 16.95 -1.45 -0.07
C LEU A 96 16.69 -0.21 0.81
N SER A 97 16.16 0.88 0.24
CA SER A 97 15.85 2.12 0.94
C SER A 97 14.58 2.03 1.80
N ILE A 98 13.51 1.44 1.25
CA ILE A 98 12.27 1.16 1.97
C ILE A 98 12.54 0.18 3.12
N GLU A 99 13.30 -0.88 2.85
CA GLU A 99 13.74 -1.88 3.83
C GLU A 99 15.05 -1.50 4.53
N SER A 100 15.36 -0.20 4.64
CA SER A 100 16.64 0.28 5.21
C SER A 100 16.95 -0.28 6.60
N LYS A 101 15.93 -0.58 7.41
CA LYS A 101 16.12 -1.26 8.71
C LYS A 101 16.77 -2.64 8.57
N ARG A 102 16.32 -3.44 7.60
CA ARG A 102 16.87 -4.76 7.30
C ARG A 102 18.22 -4.66 6.61
N THR A 103 18.37 -3.68 5.69
CA THR A 103 19.64 -3.42 5.00
C THR A 103 20.76 -3.04 5.98
N LYS A 104 20.45 -2.26 7.02
CA LYS A 104 21.42 -1.89 8.08
C LYS A 104 21.83 -3.06 8.97
N ALA A 105 21.01 -4.11 9.06
CA ALA A 105 21.33 -5.32 9.80
C ALA A 105 22.22 -6.30 8.98
N LEU A 106 22.47 -6.00 7.70
CA LEU A 106 23.37 -6.80 6.88
C LEU A 106 24.83 -6.47 7.19
N ASP A 107 25.63 -7.53 7.27
CA ASP A 107 27.08 -7.46 7.43
C ASP A 107 27.73 -7.07 6.09
N LEU A 108 28.14 -5.79 5.98
CA LEU A 108 28.72 -5.23 4.77
C LEU A 108 30.06 -5.89 4.41
N ASP A 109 30.85 -6.30 5.41
CA ASP A 109 32.16 -6.93 5.17
C ASP A 109 32.01 -8.30 4.51
N LYS A 110 31.03 -9.09 4.96
CA LYS A 110 30.66 -10.35 4.28
C LYS A 110 30.14 -10.12 2.88
N PHE A 111 29.36 -9.06 2.68
CA PHE A 111 28.84 -8.71 1.35
C PHE A 111 29.97 -8.35 0.39
N VAL A 112 30.92 -7.50 0.81
CA VAL A 112 32.09 -7.12 0.01
C VAL A 112 32.96 -8.33 -0.32
N LYS A 113 33.19 -9.23 0.66
CA LYS A 113 33.95 -10.46 0.43
C LYS A 113 33.29 -11.36 -0.62
N ARG A 114 31.98 -11.60 -0.50
CA ARG A 114 31.20 -12.38 -1.49
C ARG A 114 31.20 -11.72 -2.87
N PHE A 115 31.08 -10.39 -2.91
CA PHE A 115 31.12 -9.65 -4.17
C PHE A 115 32.49 -9.79 -4.86
N ALA A 116 33.59 -9.68 -4.10
CA ALA A 116 34.94 -9.86 -4.60
C ALA A 116 35.23 -11.30 -5.06
N GLU A 117 34.67 -12.31 -4.40
CA GLU A 117 34.75 -13.71 -4.83
C GLU A 117 33.99 -13.97 -6.14
N GLN A 118 32.84 -13.31 -6.35
CA GLN A 118 32.01 -13.50 -7.55
C GLN A 118 32.40 -12.62 -8.74
N HIS A 119 33.02 -11.46 -8.49
CA HIS A 119 33.48 -10.56 -9.54
C HIS A 119 34.98 -10.29 -9.37
N GLY A 120 35.79 -10.78 -10.31
CA GLY A 120 37.25 -10.57 -10.34
C GLY A 120 37.69 -9.12 -10.62
N ASN A 121 36.77 -8.16 -10.59
CA ASN A 121 37.04 -6.75 -10.83
C ASN A 121 36.69 -5.96 -9.56
N CYS A 122 37.71 -5.44 -8.84
CA CYS A 122 37.54 -4.67 -7.60
C CYS A 122 36.90 -3.30 -7.80
N ARG A 123 36.50 -2.95 -9.03
CA ARG A 123 35.77 -1.73 -9.36
C ARG A 123 34.28 -2.01 -9.38
N ILE A 124 33.56 -1.35 -8.48
CA ILE A 124 32.12 -1.19 -8.59
C ILE A 124 31.87 -0.26 -9.78
N GLN A 125 31.66 -0.82 -10.96
CA GLN A 125 31.23 -0.04 -12.12
C GLN A 125 29.77 0.39 -11.89
N LEU A 126 29.60 1.66 -11.56
CA LEU A 126 28.30 2.33 -11.48
C LEU A 126 27.86 2.69 -12.92
N LEU A 127 27.54 1.66 -13.72
CA LEU A 127 26.80 1.79 -14.98
C LEU A 127 25.29 1.72 -14.73
#